data_AF-A0A3C1NDR0-F1
#
_entry.id   AF-A0A3C1NDR0-F1
#
_cell.length_a   1.000
_cell.length_b   1.000
_cell.length_c   1.000
_cell.angle_alpha   90.00
_cell.angle_beta   90.00
_cell.angle_gamma   90.00
#
_symmetry.space_group_name_H-M   'P 1'
#
loop_
_entity.id
_entity.type
_entity.pdbx_description
1 polymer ?
#
loop_
_entity_poly.entity_id
_entity_poly.type
_entity_poly.pdbx_seq_one_letter_code
_entity_poly.pdbx_strand_id
1 'polypeptide(L)'
;LAGLTPAPSRLVAPPRVKESPVAFECRYWRTIELPGKNGAPGTHAIVLGQVVGVHIADEAIVDGRVDVTKLKPIARLGYRDYAVIDEVFSL
;
A
#
# COMPACT_ATOMS: atom_id res chain seq x y z
N LEU A 1 -20.54 -0.26 4.12
CA LEU A 1 -19.25 -0.89 3.75
C LEU A 1 -18.87 -0.42 2.35
N ALA A 2 -17.58 -0.31 2.03
CA ALA A 2 -17.07 0.32 0.80
C ALA A 2 -17.27 -0.48 -0.50
N GLY A 3 -17.95 -1.64 -0.48
CA GLY A 3 -18.25 -2.44 -1.68
C GLY A 3 -17.08 -3.23 -2.26
N LEU A 4 -16.00 -3.46 -1.48
CA LEU A 4 -14.80 -4.20 -1.92
C LEU A 4 -14.88 -5.69 -1.57
N THR A 5 -14.22 -6.52 -2.36
CA THR A 5 -14.19 -7.98 -2.17
C THR A 5 -12.92 -8.41 -1.43
N PRO A 6 -13.02 -9.15 -0.31
CA PRO A 6 -11.84 -9.74 0.31
C PRO A 6 -11.31 -10.91 -0.53
N ALA A 7 -10.00 -10.99 -0.69
CA ALA A 7 -9.30 -12.13 -1.28
C ALA A 7 -8.30 -12.71 -0.27
N PRO A 8 -8.13 -14.04 -0.20
CA PRO A 8 -7.21 -14.66 0.75
C PRO A 8 -5.75 -14.31 0.42
N SER A 9 -4.99 -14.12 1.49
CA SER A 9 -3.52 -14.06 1.47
C SER A 9 -2.94 -15.49 1.55
N ARG A 10 -1.68 -15.67 1.14
CA ARG A 10 -0.98 -16.98 1.10
C ARG A 10 -0.14 -17.25 2.34
N LEU A 11 0.51 -16.23 2.90
CA LEU A 11 1.54 -16.32 3.94
C LEU A 11 1.15 -15.63 5.26
N VAL A 12 0.05 -14.88 5.26
CA VAL A 12 -0.53 -14.20 6.45
C VAL A 12 -2.05 -14.41 6.52
N ALA A 13 -2.61 -14.27 7.72
CA ALA A 13 -4.05 -14.48 7.95
C ALA A 13 -4.96 -13.35 7.41
N PRO A 14 -4.61 -12.05 7.51
CA PRO A 14 -5.48 -10.99 7.02
C PRO A 14 -5.71 -11.05 5.50
N PRO A 15 -6.94 -10.85 5.00
CA PRO A 15 -7.22 -10.84 3.57
C PRO A 15 -6.69 -9.56 2.91
N ARG A 16 -6.42 -9.65 1.61
CA ARG A 16 -6.13 -8.51 0.73
C ARG A 16 -7.41 -8.06 0.01
N VAL A 17 -7.39 -6.86 -0.56
CA VAL A 17 -8.48 -6.35 -1.41
C VAL A 17 -8.33 -6.96 -2.80
N LYS A 18 -9.37 -7.64 -3.30
CA LYS A 18 -9.33 -8.33 -4.60
C LYS A 18 -9.12 -7.36 -5.76
N GLU A 19 -9.73 -6.18 -5.68
CA GLU A 19 -9.71 -5.14 -6.71
C GLU A 19 -8.39 -4.35 -6.74
N SER A 20 -7.50 -4.51 -5.76
CA SER A 20 -6.20 -3.85 -5.76
C SER A 20 -5.23 -4.58 -6.69
N PRO A 21 -4.58 -3.91 -7.67
CA PRO A 21 -3.67 -4.56 -8.61
C PRO A 21 -2.33 -4.96 -7.96
N VAL A 22 -2.02 -4.40 -6.78
CA VAL A 22 -0.87 -4.80 -5.96
C VAL A 22 -1.30 -4.94 -4.50
N ALA A 23 -0.79 -5.95 -3.82
CA ALA A 23 -0.95 -6.11 -2.37
C ALA A 23 0.31 -6.72 -1.75
N PHE A 24 0.74 -6.18 -0.61
CA PHE A 24 1.82 -6.73 0.18
C PHE A 24 1.28 -7.53 1.35
N GLU A 25 1.81 -8.73 1.52
CA GLU A 25 1.63 -9.52 2.73
C GLU A 25 2.77 -9.19 3.68
N CYS A 26 2.43 -8.67 4.85
CA CYS A 26 3.40 -8.20 5.83
C CYS A 26 3.24 -8.91 7.17
N ARG A 27 4.35 -9.25 7.81
CA ARG A 27 4.38 -9.63 9.24
C ARG A 27 4.72 -8.42 10.08
N TYR A 28 4.00 -8.25 11.19
CA TYR A 28 4.29 -7.18 12.14
C TYR A 28 5.72 -7.29 12.67
N TRP A 29 6.45 -6.18 12.65
CA TRP A 29 7.76 -6.09 13.27
C TRP A 29 7.73 -5.20 14.50
N ARG A 30 7.29 -3.93 14.36
CA ARG A 30 7.28 -2.97 15.47
C ARG A 30 6.35 -1.79 15.23
N THR A 31 5.77 -1.26 16.31
CA THR A 31 5.15 0.07 16.34
C THR A 31 6.05 1.04 17.10
N ILE A 32 6.23 2.25 16.56
CA ILE A 32 6.90 3.37 17.22
C ILE A 32 5.85 4.45 17.45
N GLU A 33 5.50 4.68 18.71
CA GLU A 33 4.60 5.78 19.10
C GLU A 33 5.31 7.12 18.88
N LEU A 34 4.65 8.05 18.19
CA LEU A 34 5.19 9.38 17.97
C LEU A 34 4.80 10.29 19.14
N PRO A 35 5.67 11.23 19.54
CA PRO A 35 5.38 12.12 20.66
C PRO A 35 4.21 13.07 20.34
N GLY A 36 3.36 13.29 21.33
CA GLY A 36 2.37 14.37 21.30
C GLY A 36 2.98 15.71 21.71
N LYS A 37 2.16 16.77 21.68
CA LYS A 37 2.59 18.10 22.13
C LYS A 37 2.58 18.20 23.65
N ASN A 38 3.54 18.94 24.22
CA ASN A 38 3.57 19.32 25.64
C ASN A 38 3.46 18.14 26.63
N GLY A 39 4.08 16.99 26.30
CA GLY A 39 4.06 15.80 27.15
C GLY A 39 2.75 15.01 27.10
N ALA A 40 1.78 15.41 26.28
CA ALA A 40 0.61 14.59 26.02
C ALA A 40 0.97 13.35 25.18
N PRO A 41 0.25 12.22 25.35
CA PRO A 41 0.36 11.09 24.44
C PRO A 41 0.11 11.52 22.99
N GLY A 42 0.93 11.04 22.06
CA GLY A 42 0.68 11.26 20.64
C GLY A 42 -0.46 10.41 20.12
N THR A 43 -1.05 10.84 19.02
CA THR A 43 -2.13 10.11 18.31
C THR A 43 -1.64 9.44 17.04
N HIS A 44 -0.34 9.49 16.77
CA HIS A 44 0.28 9.00 15.55
C HIS A 44 1.32 7.96 15.90
N ALA A 45 1.45 6.94 15.07
CA ALA A 45 2.44 5.89 15.24
C ALA A 45 3.01 5.49 13.87
N ILE A 46 4.26 5.04 13.88
CA ILE A 46 4.89 4.38 12.73
C ILE A 46 4.74 2.88 12.94
N VAL A 47 4.03 2.20 12.04
CA VAL A 47 3.92 0.74 12.04
C VAL A 47 4.88 0.18 10.99
N LEU A 48 5.79 -0.67 11.44
CA LEU A 48 6.80 -1.31 10.60
C LEU A 48 6.44 -2.77 10.43
N GLY A 49 6.38 -3.21 9.17
CA GLY A 49 6.09 -4.59 8.80
C GLY A 49 7.15 -5.13 7.83
N GLN A 50 7.50 -6.41 7.99
CA GLN A 50 8.35 -7.13 7.05
C GLN A 50 7.49 -7.67 5.91
N VAL A 51 7.79 -7.28 4.68
CA VAL A 51 7.16 -7.86 3.48
C VAL A 51 7.61 -9.32 3.34
N VAL A 52 6.65 -10.24 3.38
CA VAL A 52 6.88 -11.68 3.22
C VAL A 52 6.28 -12.22 1.91
N GLY A 53 5.41 -11.46 1.26
CA GLY A 53 4.83 -11.81 -0.03
C GLY A 53 4.32 -10.59 -0.77
N VAL A 54 4.29 -10.67 -2.10
CA VAL A 54 3.79 -9.62 -2.99
C VAL A 54 2.85 -10.26 -4.01
N HIS A 55 1.65 -9.69 -4.16
CA HIS A 55 0.73 -9.98 -5.26
C HIS A 55 0.78 -8.81 -6.22
N ILE A 56 0.96 -9.09 -7.51
CA ILE A 56 0.93 -8.10 -8.59
C ILE A 56 0.03 -8.69 -9.67
N ALA A 57 -0.85 -7.87 -10.22
CA ALA A 57 -1.65 -8.25 -11.38
C ALA A 57 -0.73 -8.50 -12.58
N ASP A 58 -0.91 -9.62 -13.27
CA ASP A 58 0.00 -10.07 -14.34
C ASP A 58 0.11 -9.03 -15.46
N GLU A 59 -0.99 -8.33 -15.76
CA GLU A 59 -1.04 -7.27 -16.78
C GLU A 59 -0.09 -6.09 -16.50
N ALA A 60 0.24 -5.86 -15.23
CA ALA A 60 1.15 -4.80 -14.78
C ALA A 60 2.63 -5.23 -14.82
N ILE A 61 2.93 -6.48 -15.18
CA ILE A 61 4.30 -6.96 -15.38
C ILE A 61 4.59 -6.96 -16.89
N VAL A 62 5.52 -6.11 -17.32
CA VAL A 62 5.98 -5.99 -18.71
C VAL A 62 7.48 -6.24 -18.73
N ASP A 63 7.92 -7.20 -19.53
CA ASP A 63 9.33 -7.59 -19.66
C ASP A 63 10.02 -7.89 -18.31
N GLY A 64 9.28 -8.57 -17.42
CA GLY A 64 9.76 -8.94 -16.09
C GLY A 64 9.85 -7.78 -15.09
N ARG A 65 9.33 -6.60 -15.43
CA ARG A 65 9.32 -5.40 -14.59
C ARG A 65 7.91 -4.91 -14.36
N VAL A 66 7.70 -4.24 -13.23
CA VAL A 66 6.42 -3.57 -12.96
C VAL A 66 6.31 -2.32 -13.81
N ASP A 67 5.28 -2.26 -14.64
CA ASP A 67 4.84 -1.04 -15.32
C ASP A 67 3.84 -0.30 -14.41
N VAL A 68 4.33 0.76 -13.77
CA VAL A 68 3.54 1.54 -12.81
C VAL A 68 2.37 2.27 -13.47
N THR A 69 2.45 2.59 -14.77
CA THR A 69 1.39 3.29 -15.50
C THR A 69 0.15 2.39 -15.67
N LYS A 70 0.35 1.07 -15.72
CA LYS A 70 -0.73 0.09 -15.73
C LYS A 70 -1.39 -0.11 -14.36
N LEU A 71 -0.67 0.19 -13.28
CA LEU A 71 -1.21 0.15 -11.92
C LEU A 71 -2.09 1.38 -11.60
N LYS A 72 -1.90 2.50 -12.31
CA LYS A 72 -2.57 3.79 -12.08
C LYS A 72 -2.66 4.16 -10.58
N PRO A 73 -1.54 4.14 -9.83
CA PRO A 73 -1.58 4.42 -8.40
C PRO A 73 -2.06 5.85 -8.15
N ILE A 74 -2.84 6.01 -7.08
CA ILE A 74 -3.37 7.29 -6.65
C ILE A 74 -2.43 7.88 -5.59
N ALA A 75 -1.94 9.09 -5.80
CA ALA A 75 -1.21 9.86 -4.81
C ALA A 75 -2.16 10.83 -4.08
N ARG A 76 -2.11 10.85 -2.75
CA ARG A 76 -2.80 11.85 -1.94
C ARG A 76 -2.02 13.16 -1.97
N LEU A 77 -2.70 14.25 -2.32
CA LEU A 77 -2.13 15.60 -2.29
C LEU A 77 -2.68 16.39 -1.09
N GLY A 78 -2.57 17.72 -1.15
CA GLY A 78 -3.19 18.61 -0.17
C GLY A 78 -4.72 18.53 -0.20
N TYR A 79 -5.35 18.89 0.93
CA TYR A 79 -6.81 18.97 1.06
C TYR A 79 -7.52 17.66 0.64
N ARG A 80 -8.36 17.72 -0.40
CA ARG A 80 -9.10 16.60 -0.98
C ARG A 80 -8.65 16.30 -2.42
N ASP A 81 -7.46 16.75 -2.79
CA ASP A 81 -6.92 16.58 -4.13
C ASP A 81 -6.13 15.26 -4.23
N TYR A 82 -6.18 14.66 -5.41
CA TYR A 82 -5.53 13.40 -5.72
C TYR A 82 -4.95 13.46 -7.13
N ALA A 83 -3.82 12.78 -7.33
CA ALA A 83 -3.23 12.58 -8.65
C ALA A 83 -3.24 11.10 -9.01
N VAL A 84 -3.34 10.80 -10.30
CA VAL A 84 -3.17 9.46 -10.88
C VAL A 84 -1.86 9.46 -11.65
N ILE A 85 -1.05 8.43 -11.48
CA ILE A 85 0.19 8.27 -12.25
C ILE A 85 -0.15 7.58 -13.58
N ASP A 86 -0.22 8.36 -14.66
CA ASP A 86 -0.45 7.86 -16.02
C ASP A 86 0.84 7.82 -16.87
N GLU A 87 1.89 8.55 -16.48
CA GLU A 87 3.15 8.64 -17.22
C GLU A 87 4.36 8.61 -16.28
N VAL A 88 5.49 8.13 -16.79
CA VAL A 88 6.79 8.12 -16.10
C VAL A 88 7.91 8.47 -17.06
N PHE A 89 8.98 9.07 -16.53
CA PHE A 89 10.23 9.30 -17.26
C PHE A 89 11.40 8.71 -16.46
N SER A 90 12.53 8.47 -17.11
CA SER A 90 13.77 7.99 -16.48
C SER A 90 14.90 8.95 -16.83
N LEU A 91 15.84 9.12 -15.89
CA LEU A 91 17.06 9.92 -16.06
C LEU A 91 18.23 9.02 -16.48
#